data_AF-A0A4P6TQR4-F1
#
_entry.id   AF-A0A4P6TQR4-F1
#
_cell.length_a   1.000
_cell.length_b   1.000
_cell.length_c   1.000
_cell.angle_alpha   90.00
_cell.angle_beta   90.00
_cell.angle_gamma   90.00
#
_symmetry.space_group_name_H-M   'P 1'
#
loop_
_entity.id
_entity.type
_entity.pdbx_description
1 polymer ?
#
loop_
_entity_poly.entity_id
_entity_poly.type
_entity_poly.pdbx_seq_one_letter_code
_entity_poly.pdbx_strand_id
1 'polypeptide(L)' 'MEWQKVASDAWAWRGYRITAEAHGEGWRYRAFSPEGAFLAVGGGEAAAFREICENHAKGR' A
#
# COMPACT_ATOMS: atom_id res chain seq x y z
N MET A 1 10.10 12.70 3.48
CA MET A 1 9.40 12.11 2.31
C MET A 1 8.11 11.50 2.80
N GLU A 2 6.98 11.99 2.30
CA GLU A 2 5.63 11.54 2.67
C GLU A 2 5.04 10.62 1.59
N TRP A 3 3.94 9.94 1.91
CA TRP A 3 3.17 9.18 0.92
C TRP A 3 2.58 10.11 -0.13
N GLN A 4 2.79 9.79 -1.39
CA GLN A 4 2.24 10.54 -2.51
C GLN A 4 1.17 9.70 -3.21
N LYS A 5 0.04 10.33 -3.56
CA LYS A 5 -0.95 9.71 -4.44
C LYS A 5 -0.40 9.76 -5.87
N VAL A 6 -0.16 8.60 -6.47
CA VAL A 6 0.45 8.48 -7.81
C VAL A 6 -0.56 8.06 -8.89
N ALA A 7 -1.72 7.57 -8.48
CA ALA A 7 -2.90 7.36 -9.33
C ALA A 7 -4.17 7.52 -8.50
N SER A 8 -5.34 7.51 -9.15
CA SER A 8 -6.65 7.59 -8.47
C SER A 8 -6.82 6.54 -7.37
N ASP A 9 -6.17 5.39 -7.54
CA ASP A 9 -6.23 4.17 -6.75
C ASP A 9 -4.84 3.71 -6.28
N ALA A 10 -3.81 4.56 -6.32
CA ALA A 10 -2.46 4.16 -5.92
C ALA A 10 -1.68 5.24 -5.17
N TRP A 11 -0.86 4.78 -4.22
CA TRP A 11 0.06 5.61 -3.43
C TRP A 11 1.47 5.02 -3.46
N ALA A 12 2.48 5.87 -3.35
CA ALA A 12 3.87 5.46 -3.29
C ALA A 12 4.67 6.24 -2.23
N TRP A 13 5.67 5.57 -1.65
CA TRP A 13 6.61 6.14 -0.68
C TRP A 13 7.90 5.34 -0.65
N ARG A 14 9.07 5.96 -0.90
CA ARG A 14 10.39 5.29 -0.89
C ARG A 14 10.44 3.97 -1.70
N GLY A 15 9.73 3.92 -2.83
CA GLY A 15 9.62 2.72 -3.67
C GLY A 15 8.53 1.73 -3.23
N TYR A 16 8.02 1.82 -2.01
CA TYR A 16 6.83 1.08 -1.59
C TYR A 16 5.61 1.59 -2.36
N ARG A 17 4.67 0.67 -2.64
CA ARG A 17 3.44 0.98 -3.36
C ARG A 17 2.24 0.37 -2.67
N ILE A 18 1.14 1.12 -2.65
CA ILE A 18 -0.18 0.62 -2.30
C ILE A 18 -1.08 0.82 -3.51
N THR A 19 -1.84 -0.20 -3.87
CA THR A 19 -2.90 -0.10 -4.87
C THR A 19 -4.22 -0.49 -4.26
N ALA A 20 -5.28 0.20 -4.62
CA ALA A 20 -6.66 -0.12 -4.29
C ALA A 20 -7.38 -0.59 -5.56
N GLU A 21 -8.35 -1.49 -5.41
CA GLU A 21 -9.26 -1.88 -6.48
C GLU A 21 -10.68 -1.92 -5.90
N ALA A 22 -11.66 -1.45 -6.67
CA ALA A 22 -13.05 -1.55 -6.25
C ALA A 22 -13.45 -3.03 -6.21
N HIS A 23 -14.07 -3.46 -5.11
CA HIS A 23 -14.47 -4.84 -4.93
C HIS A 23 -15.81 -4.93 -4.20
N GLY A 24 -16.87 -5.16 -4.96
CA GLY A 24 -18.24 -5.18 -4.45
C GLY A 24 -18.61 -3.84 -3.83
N GLU A 25 -19.02 -3.86 -2.57
CA GLU A 25 -19.41 -2.67 -1.80
C GLU A 25 -18.22 -1.94 -1.14
N GLY A 26 -16.98 -2.37 -1.39
CA GLY A 26 -15.79 -1.81 -0.75
C GLY A 26 -14.56 -1.75 -1.64
N TRP A 27 -13.41 -1.54 -1.01
CA TRP A 27 -12.10 -1.53 -1.67
C TRP A 27 -11.26 -2.70 -1.18
N ARG A 28 -10.51 -3.31 -2.10
CA ARG A 28 -9.41 -4.22 -1.77
C ARG A 28 -8.09 -3.51 -2.00
N TYR A 29 -7.21 -3.56 -1.01
CA TYR A 29 -5.90 -2.96 -1.05
C TYR A 29 -4.82 -4.03 -1.15
N ARG A 30 -3.71 -3.65 -1.76
CA ARG A 30 -2.49 -4.45 -1.91
C ARG A 30 -1.27 -3.59 -1.60
N ALA A 31 -0.35 -4.12 -0.79
CA ALA A 31 0.90 -3.46 -0.42
C ALA A 31 2.11 -4.18 -1.03
N PHE A 32 3.05 -3.40 -1.57
CA PHE A 32 4.25 -3.89 -2.22
C PHE A 32 5.49 -3.21 -1.63
N SER A 33 6.57 -3.97 -1.50
CA SER A 33 7.90 -3.45 -1.17
C SER A 33 8.59 -2.81 -2.38
N PRO A 34 9.71 -2.07 -2.19
CA PRO A 34 10.45 -1.44 -3.28
C PRO A 34 10.98 -2.40 -4.34
N GLU A 35 11.34 -3.63 -3.93
CA GLU A 35 11.76 -4.69 -4.84
C GLU A 35 10.59 -5.44 -5.50
N GLY A 36 9.35 -5.02 -5.24
CA GLY A 36 8.15 -5.59 -5.83
C GLY A 36 7.59 -6.82 -5.11
N ALA A 37 8.09 -7.16 -3.92
CA ALA A 37 7.55 -8.26 -3.13
C ALA A 37 6.17 -7.89 -2.55
N PHE A 38 5.29 -8.90 -2.48
CA PHE A 38 3.95 -8.74 -1.95
C PHE A 38 3.96 -8.77 -0.42
N LEU A 39 3.50 -7.70 0.23
CA LEU A 39 3.50 -7.59 1.69
C LEU A 39 2.14 -7.94 2.29
N ALA A 40 1.04 -7.50 1.68
CA ALA A 40 -0.31 -7.74 2.20
C ALA A 40 -1.41 -7.51 1.15
N VAL A 41 -2.55 -8.19 1.34
CA VAL A 41 -3.83 -7.98 0.64
C VAL A 41 -4.98 -7.99 1.64
N GLY A 42 -5.98 -7.13 1.44
CA GLY A 42 -7.19 -7.17 2.26
C GLY A 42 -8.15 -6.03 1.99
N GLY A 43 -9.30 -6.05 2.65
CA GLY A 43 -10.19 -4.87 2.74
C GLY A 43 -9.72 -3.88 3.81
N GLY A 44 -10.45 -2.78 3.97
CA GLY A 44 -10.22 -1.79 5.03
C GLY A 44 -9.82 -0.42 4.48
N GLU A 45 -8.92 0.26 5.18
CA GLU A 45 -8.47 1.62 4.86
C GLU A 45 -7.03 1.63 4.35
N ALA A 46 -6.71 2.55 3.44
CA ALA A 46 -5.36 2.69 2.89
C ALA A 46 -4.28 2.88 3.99
N ALA A 47 -4.63 3.48 5.13
CA ALA A 47 -3.72 3.73 6.24
C ALA A 47 -3.14 2.44 6.84
N ALA A 48 -3.92 1.37 6.95
CA ALA A 48 -3.43 0.08 7.46
C ALA A 48 -2.33 -0.52 6.58
N PHE A 49 -2.45 -0.34 5.26
CA PHE A 49 -1.45 -0.82 4.29
C PHE A 49 -0.19 0.06 4.26
N ARG A 50 -0.30 1.35 4.62
CA ARG A 50 0.86 2.23 4.82
C ARG A 50 1.68 1.79 6.01
N GLU A 51 1.01 1.51 7.13
CA GLU A 51 1.66 1.02 8.34
C GLU A 51 2.44 -0.29 8.08
N ILE A 52 1.90 -1.22 7.30
CA ILE A 52 2.59 -2.45 6.89
C ILE A 52 3.89 -2.14 6.14
N CYS A 53 3.83 -1.24 5.15
CA CYS A 53 5.01 -0.82 4.39
C CYS A 53 6.06 -0.13 5.28
N GLU A 54 5.61 0.73 6.20
CA GLU A 54 6.47 1.45 7.13
C GLU A 54 7.13 0.53 8.16
N ASN A 55 6.40 -0.45 8.69
CA ASN A 55 6.94 -1.42 9.62
C ASN A 55 7.93 -2.36 8.95
N HIS A 56 7.65 -2.81 7.72
CA HIS A 56 8.63 -3.55 6.92
C HIS A 56 9.88 -2.71 6.64
N ALA A 57 9.74 -1.41 6.36
CA ALA A 57 10.89 -0.52 6.15
C ALA A 57 11.74 -0.31 7.41
N LYS A 58 11.17 -0.38 8.62
CA LYS A 58 11.88 -0.29 9.89
C LYS A 58 12.66 -1.57 10.24
N GLY A 59 12.18 -2.72 9.77
CA GLY A 59 12.81 -4.03 10.01
C GLY A 59 13.90 -4.43 9.01
N ARG A 60 14.33 -3.50 8.16
CA ARG A 60 15.38 -3.69 7.14
C ARG A 60 16.72 -3.13 7.56
#